data_AF-A0A1L7VW92-F1
#
_entry.id   AF-A0A1L7VW92-F1
#
_cell.length_a   1.000
_cell.length_b   1.000
_cell.length_c   1.000
_cell.angle_alpha   90.00
_cell.angle_beta   90.00
_cell.angle_gamma   90.00
#
_symmetry.space_group_name_H-M   'P 1'
#
loop_
_entity.id
_entity.type
_entity.pdbx_description
1 polymer ?
#
loop_
_entity_poly.entity_id
_entity_poly.type
_entity_poly.pdbx_seq_one_letter_code
_entity_poly.pdbx_strand_id
1 'polypeptide(L)'
;MNSTTDPKCEEAFSLIRSQNLPHPLGKLLSSFIANALNPALAAAHVFSHCRPGQHRKADLHALISDWEFVLESITKYGTTPPAPDSRTQAQIMRRDGNRCCITGKPGSLKDPLVVMPMILAPSRWLEAEPRVHEMLRAFFGPPYLDWWIAYTERLTRVDPIDGHWLVRRSAAEAYRNGVVKLYRLHPSMIEYRVAWCLIGTVEPAIDVDGQYPLLGDHSRSGIRKVDARFIGTQARLAPSMRWLEVKKQIADNETAIPQAGIQPSASRPGFVSAVFQICCTIILTAWLATPHFIRLSTYKVLRRIGHHLYGNTSSLAVSRLPFGLYLKATNEGAFNEYNALGLVHKYTSIPVPRVLDLVADSQNTYLLMTGLLGEPLSRAMDMLSDQDCHEFVYQMKSFISQIREIPPVGPKNHICNTLGEACSDPRIRDGNPIGPFEDEASFSQYLRHPDDPARRGHQIVFTHADLNLRNILVDKVTRLDGTRGWAISGIVDWENSGFYPEYWDCTKAQFEGFRWDERWTRALVDVFSPFGSYAKEIEVEKRSWSEGDGAF
;
A
#
# COMPACT_ATOMS: atom_id res chain seq x y z
N MET A 1 13.55 5.65 -14.14
CA MET A 1 14.89 6.24 -13.92
C MET A 1 15.64 5.31 -13.00
N ASN A 2 16.54 4.49 -13.55
CA ASN A 2 17.44 3.65 -12.76
C ASN A 2 18.42 4.57 -12.04
N SER A 3 18.10 4.93 -10.80
CA SER A 3 19.09 5.42 -9.86
C SER A 3 20.09 4.28 -9.70
N THR A 4 21.31 4.45 -10.22
CA THR A 4 22.46 3.62 -9.84
C THR A 4 22.65 3.78 -8.35
N THR A 5 22.03 2.89 -7.56
CA THR A 5 22.26 2.80 -6.13
C THR A 5 23.74 2.54 -5.92
N ASP A 6 24.34 3.28 -4.99
CA ASP A 6 25.74 3.08 -4.60
C ASP A 6 25.94 1.59 -4.26
N PRO A 7 26.93 0.89 -4.86
CA PRO A 7 27.17 -0.53 -4.61
C PRO A 7 27.28 -0.88 -3.12
N LYS A 8 27.81 0.03 -2.29
CA LYS A 8 27.89 -0.16 -0.83
C LYS A 8 26.52 -0.18 -0.17
N CYS A 9 25.56 0.60 -0.68
CA CYS A 9 24.20 0.59 -0.18
C CYS A 9 23.51 -0.73 -0.52
N GLU A 10 23.67 -1.23 -1.75
CA GLU A 10 23.10 -2.53 -2.14
C GLU A 10 23.68 -3.69 -1.33
N GLU A 11 24.99 -3.67 -1.07
CA GLU A 11 25.63 -4.66 -0.19
C GLU A 11 25.05 -4.60 1.23
N ALA A 12 24.82 -3.39 1.77
CA ALA A 12 24.25 -3.23 3.11
C ALA A 12 22.78 -3.69 3.17
N PHE A 13 21.97 -3.38 2.15
CA PHE A 13 20.61 -3.90 2.04
C PHE A 13 20.62 -5.43 1.92
N SER A 14 21.54 -6.00 1.15
CA SER A 14 21.72 -7.45 1.02
C SER A 14 22.08 -8.10 2.36
N LEU A 15 23.01 -7.49 3.11
CA LEU A 15 23.36 -7.93 4.47
C LEU A 15 22.12 -7.94 5.37
N ILE A 16 21.38 -6.84 5.44
CA ILE A 16 20.16 -6.75 6.26
C ILE A 16 19.15 -7.83 5.89
N ARG A 17 18.89 -8.02 4.58
CA ARG A 17 17.98 -9.06 4.08
C ARG A 17 18.42 -10.47 4.45
N SER A 18 19.72 -10.77 4.31
CA SER A 18 20.28 -12.09 4.58
C SER A 18 20.10 -12.57 6.03
N GLN A 19 19.89 -11.66 6.97
CA GLN A 19 19.76 -11.99 8.39
C GLN A 19 18.33 -12.35 8.82
N ASN A 20 17.33 -12.27 7.91
CA ASN A 20 15.93 -12.62 8.18
C ASN A 20 15.43 -12.03 9.51
N LEU A 21 15.61 -10.72 9.67
CA LEU A 21 15.09 -9.97 10.82
C LEU A 21 13.55 -9.98 10.79
N PRO A 22 12.88 -10.11 11.94
CA PRO A 22 11.42 -10.01 12.02
C PRO A 22 10.91 -8.73 11.35
N HIS A 23 9.83 -8.81 10.59
CA HIS A 23 9.22 -7.62 9.99
C HIS A 23 8.62 -6.71 11.06
N PRO A 24 8.78 -5.36 10.98
CA PRO A 24 9.39 -4.58 9.92
C PRO A 24 10.85 -4.15 10.22
N LEU A 25 11.58 -4.83 11.09
CA LEU A 25 12.87 -4.35 11.60
C LEU A 25 13.92 -4.13 10.49
N GLY A 26 13.97 -5.04 9.51
CA GLY A 26 14.85 -4.88 8.35
C GLY A 26 14.50 -3.65 7.50
N LYS A 27 13.20 -3.31 7.38
CA LYS A 27 12.72 -2.11 6.67
C LYS A 27 13.05 -0.82 7.43
N LEU A 28 12.88 -0.86 8.75
CA LEU A 28 13.23 0.25 9.64
C LEU A 28 14.72 0.61 9.52
N LEU A 29 15.61 -0.38 9.55
CA LEU A 29 17.05 -0.18 9.39
C LEU A 29 17.44 0.18 7.95
N SER A 30 16.79 -0.41 6.94
CA SER A 30 17.02 0.00 5.54
C SER A 30 16.66 1.47 5.32
N SER A 31 15.62 1.96 6.00
CA SER A 31 15.23 3.37 5.96
C SER A 31 16.27 4.32 6.55
N PHE A 32 17.05 3.88 7.54
CA PHE A 32 18.21 4.64 8.05
C PHE A 32 19.24 4.88 6.94
N ILE A 33 19.57 3.86 6.15
CA ILE A 33 20.53 3.98 5.04
C ILE A 33 19.94 4.83 3.91
N ALA A 34 18.75 4.46 3.44
CA ALA A 34 18.15 5.06 2.23
C ALA A 34 17.84 6.55 2.37
N ASN A 35 17.61 7.04 3.60
CA ASN A 35 17.22 8.42 3.86
C ASN A 35 18.31 9.25 4.58
N ALA A 36 19.50 8.70 4.78
CA ALA A 36 20.63 9.45 5.31
C ALA A 36 21.01 10.61 4.36
N LEU A 37 21.65 11.65 4.91
CA LEU A 37 22.22 12.73 4.09
C LEU A 37 23.26 12.19 3.10
N ASN A 38 24.04 11.19 3.53
CA ASN A 38 24.95 10.42 2.69
C ASN A 38 24.70 8.92 2.91
N PRO A 39 23.93 8.25 2.04
CA PRO A 39 23.62 6.83 2.17
C PRO A 39 24.85 5.93 2.27
N ALA A 40 25.96 6.27 1.60
CA ALA A 40 27.19 5.48 1.64
C ALA A 40 27.86 5.51 3.03
N LEU A 41 27.80 6.64 3.74
CA LEU A 41 28.30 6.74 5.12
C LEU A 41 27.41 5.97 6.10
N ALA A 42 26.09 6.02 5.92
CA ALA A 42 25.16 5.22 6.72
C ALA A 42 25.36 3.71 6.48
N ALA A 43 25.55 3.28 5.22
CA ALA A 43 25.89 1.91 4.89
C ALA A 43 27.22 1.47 5.54
N ALA A 44 28.26 2.31 5.47
CA ALA A 44 29.55 2.06 6.10
C ALA A 44 29.43 1.89 7.63
N HIS A 45 28.58 2.69 8.28
CA HIS A 45 28.29 2.57 9.71
C HIS A 45 27.64 1.23 10.07
N VAL A 46 26.72 0.72 9.23
CA VAL A 46 26.15 -0.62 9.43
C VAL A 46 27.23 -1.70 9.34
N PHE A 47 28.12 -1.63 8.34
CA PHE A 47 29.22 -2.59 8.20
C PHE A 47 30.23 -2.56 9.35
N SER A 48 30.57 -1.37 9.86
CA SER A 48 31.53 -1.25 10.95
C SER A 48 31.03 -1.90 12.24
N HIS A 49 29.71 -1.92 12.43
CA HIS A 49 29.03 -2.53 13.58
C HIS A 49 28.73 -4.03 13.37
N CYS A 50 28.50 -4.47 12.13
CA CYS A 50 28.20 -5.86 11.78
C CYS A 50 29.42 -6.58 11.19
N ARG A 51 30.46 -6.81 12.02
CA ARG A 51 31.70 -7.45 11.55
C ARG A 51 31.45 -8.90 11.09
N PRO A 52 32.25 -9.42 10.14
CA PRO A 52 32.14 -10.83 9.73
C PRO A 52 32.39 -11.77 10.92
N GLY A 53 31.41 -12.64 11.24
CA GLY A 53 31.52 -13.59 12.34
C GLY A 53 30.16 -14.09 12.84
N GLN A 54 30.19 -14.83 13.96
CA GLN A 54 29.00 -15.11 14.75
C GLN A 54 28.52 -13.77 15.38
N HIS A 55 27.21 -13.54 15.49
CA HIS A 55 26.55 -12.33 16.07
C HIS A 55 26.00 -11.24 15.13
N ARG A 56 26.15 -11.32 13.79
CA ARG A 56 25.58 -10.32 12.85
C ARG A 56 24.12 -9.94 13.11
N LYS A 57 23.24 -10.93 13.37
CA LYS A 57 21.83 -10.68 13.68
C LYS A 57 21.66 -9.86 14.96
N ALA A 58 22.44 -10.16 16.01
CA ALA A 58 22.42 -9.42 17.27
C ALA A 58 22.95 -7.99 17.10
N ASP A 59 24.01 -7.80 16.31
CA ASP A 59 24.56 -6.48 16.00
C ASP A 59 23.54 -5.60 15.26
N LEU A 60 22.82 -6.17 14.29
CA LEU A 60 21.72 -5.46 13.62
C LEU A 60 20.60 -5.10 14.58
N HIS A 61 20.23 -5.98 15.52
CA HIS A 61 19.25 -5.66 16.56
C HIS A 61 19.71 -4.50 17.46
N ALA A 62 21.01 -4.43 17.80
CA ALA A 62 21.56 -3.31 18.56
C ALA A 62 21.47 -1.99 17.78
N LEU A 63 21.82 -1.99 16.49
CA LEU A 63 21.66 -0.82 15.61
C LEU A 63 20.20 -0.39 15.49
N ILE A 64 19.27 -1.35 15.39
CA ILE A 64 17.84 -1.05 15.35
C ILE A 64 17.39 -0.39 16.66
N SER A 65 17.82 -0.90 17.80
CA SER A 65 17.53 -0.30 19.11
C SER A 65 18.02 1.15 19.20
N ASP A 66 19.23 1.42 18.70
CA ASP A 66 19.79 2.78 18.65
C ASP A 66 19.00 3.69 17.72
N TRP A 67 18.58 3.17 16.56
CA TRP A 67 17.74 3.93 15.64
C TRP A 67 16.36 4.25 16.21
N GLU A 68 15.76 3.29 16.92
CA GLU A 68 14.50 3.50 17.64
C GLU A 68 14.66 4.58 18.70
N PHE A 69 15.73 4.55 19.49
CA PHE A 69 16.05 5.61 20.44
C PHE A 69 16.12 6.99 19.77
N VAL A 70 16.80 7.09 18.62
CA VAL A 70 16.92 8.35 17.86
C VAL A 70 15.54 8.88 17.45
N LEU A 71 14.69 8.01 16.90
CA LEU A 71 13.34 8.37 16.44
C LEU A 71 12.40 8.71 17.60
N GLU A 72 12.42 7.93 18.68
CA GLU A 72 11.59 8.15 19.86
C GLU A 72 11.98 9.42 20.62
N SER A 73 13.24 9.83 20.55
CA SER A 73 13.71 11.11 21.10
C SER A 73 13.02 12.33 20.48
N ILE A 74 12.43 12.18 19.28
CA ILE A 74 11.62 13.23 18.64
C ILE A 74 10.13 12.92 18.77
N THR A 75 9.72 11.68 18.46
CA THR A 75 8.31 11.33 18.28
C THR A 75 7.56 11.11 19.60
N LYS A 76 8.24 10.56 20.62
CA LYS A 76 7.63 10.19 21.90
C LYS A 76 8.12 11.05 23.06
N TYR A 77 9.41 11.36 23.08
CA TYR A 77 10.09 12.09 24.16
C TYR A 77 10.62 13.46 23.70
N GLY A 78 10.12 13.97 22.56
CA GLY A 78 10.53 15.26 22.03
C GLY A 78 10.12 16.41 22.93
N THR A 79 11.03 17.35 23.14
CA THR A 79 10.78 18.55 23.94
C THR A 79 10.15 19.63 23.06
N THR A 80 9.04 20.21 23.51
CA THR A 80 8.39 21.31 22.78
C THR A 80 9.20 22.60 22.95
N PRO A 81 9.64 23.27 21.87
CA PRO A 81 10.25 24.59 21.97
C PRO A 81 9.31 25.60 22.66
N PRO A 82 9.84 26.65 23.30
CA PRO A 82 8.99 27.67 23.94
C PRO A 82 7.97 28.24 22.95
N ALA A 83 6.73 28.39 23.41
CA ALA A 83 5.66 28.96 22.59
C ALA A 83 6.00 30.43 22.25
N PRO A 84 5.84 30.85 20.98
CA PRO A 84 6.04 32.24 20.60
C PRO A 84 5.04 33.15 21.33
N ASP A 85 5.50 34.34 21.74
CA ASP A 85 4.62 35.39 22.26
C ASP A 85 3.64 35.90 21.18
N SER A 86 2.63 36.68 21.58
CA SER A 86 1.58 37.15 20.66
C SER A 86 2.13 37.99 19.49
N ARG A 87 3.22 38.74 19.71
CA ARG A 87 3.85 39.55 18.67
C ARG A 87 4.53 38.67 17.62
N THR A 88 5.24 37.66 18.08
CA THR A 88 5.96 36.68 17.26
C THR A 88 4.98 35.79 16.50
N GLN A 89 3.88 35.36 17.14
CA GLN A 89 2.78 34.66 16.48
C GLN A 89 2.21 35.49 15.32
N ALA A 90 1.94 36.78 15.53
CA ALA A 90 1.45 37.67 14.48
C ALA A 90 2.48 37.89 13.34
N GLN A 91 3.78 37.80 13.63
CA GLN A 91 4.82 37.81 12.59
C GLN A 91 4.83 36.51 11.77
N ILE A 92 4.76 35.36 12.43
CA ILE A 92 4.69 34.04 11.77
C ILE A 92 3.44 33.97 10.87
N MET A 93 2.28 34.39 11.38
CA MET A 93 1.04 34.39 10.59
C MET A 93 1.13 35.26 9.33
N ARG A 94 1.79 36.42 9.43
CA ARG A 94 2.03 37.31 8.28
C ARG A 94 3.02 36.71 7.30
N ARG A 95 4.13 36.16 7.80
CA ARG A 95 5.13 35.47 6.97
C ARG A 95 4.50 34.36 6.16
N ASP A 96 3.63 33.57 6.78
CA ASP A 96 3.00 32.38 6.19
C ASP A 96 1.72 32.70 5.39
N GLY A 97 1.41 33.99 5.18
CA GLY A 97 0.29 34.42 4.33
C GLY A 97 -1.09 34.06 4.87
N ASN A 98 -1.22 33.84 6.19
CA ASN A 98 -2.44 33.38 6.86
C ASN A 98 -3.06 32.12 6.24
N ARG A 99 -2.22 31.24 5.70
CA ARG A 99 -2.59 29.95 5.11
C ARG A 99 -1.74 28.85 5.72
N CYS A 100 -2.23 27.61 5.62
CA CYS A 100 -1.47 26.46 6.08
C CYS A 100 -0.24 26.25 5.18
N CYS A 101 0.94 26.23 5.78
CA CYS A 101 2.22 26.00 5.13
C CYS A 101 2.37 24.63 4.44
N ILE A 102 1.49 23.67 4.69
CA ILE A 102 1.53 22.35 4.04
C ILE A 102 0.44 22.26 2.98
N THR A 103 -0.81 22.59 3.36
CA THR A 103 -1.98 22.38 2.51
C THR A 103 -2.28 23.55 1.58
N GLY A 104 -1.70 24.72 1.80
CA GLY A 104 -2.07 25.95 1.08
C GLY A 104 -3.45 26.51 1.45
N LYS A 105 -4.24 25.82 2.29
CA LYS A 105 -5.62 26.18 2.60
C LYS A 105 -5.75 27.13 3.80
N PRO A 106 -6.78 27.98 3.85
CA PRO A 106 -7.10 28.78 5.05
C PRO A 106 -7.59 27.89 6.20
N GLY A 107 -7.69 28.43 7.42
CA GLY A 107 -8.31 27.72 8.53
C GLY A 107 -9.80 27.47 8.33
N SER A 108 -10.34 26.45 8.99
CA SER A 108 -11.79 26.18 9.07
C SER A 108 -12.19 25.90 10.51
N LEU A 109 -13.50 25.90 10.81
CA LEU A 109 -14.00 25.55 12.15
C LEU A 109 -13.59 24.13 12.58
N LYS A 110 -13.55 23.17 11.65
CA LYS A 110 -13.17 21.78 11.93
C LYS A 110 -11.66 21.56 11.95
N ASP A 111 -10.89 22.45 11.31
CA ASP A 111 -9.45 22.34 11.16
C ASP A 111 -8.81 23.74 11.15
N PRO A 112 -8.59 24.33 12.35
CA PRO A 112 -8.12 25.70 12.49
C PRO A 112 -6.63 25.82 12.18
N LEU A 113 -6.20 27.03 11.82
CA LEU A 113 -4.78 27.36 11.73
C LEU A 113 -4.20 27.54 13.13
N VAL A 114 -3.03 26.96 13.35
CA VAL A 114 -2.28 27.02 14.60
C VAL A 114 -0.81 27.30 14.30
N VAL A 115 -0.16 28.10 15.16
CA VAL A 115 1.29 28.28 15.13
C VAL A 115 1.92 27.15 15.93
N MET A 116 2.70 26.29 15.27
CA MET A 116 3.27 25.08 15.86
C MET A 116 4.76 25.01 15.59
N PRO A 117 5.56 24.35 16.46
CA PRO A 117 6.93 24.01 16.12
C PRO A 117 6.94 23.02 14.96
N MET A 118 7.94 23.12 14.08
CA MET A 118 8.07 22.22 12.94
C MET A 118 8.51 20.82 13.38
N ILE A 119 9.45 20.73 14.32
CA ILE A 119 9.96 19.48 14.90
C ILE A 119 10.13 19.70 16.41
N LEU A 120 9.87 18.65 17.20
CA LEU A 120 10.18 18.64 18.63
C LEU A 120 11.67 18.44 18.86
N ALA A 121 12.25 19.21 19.79
CA ALA A 121 13.69 19.17 20.05
C ALA A 121 14.09 17.82 20.68
N PRO A 122 15.11 17.14 20.14
CA PRO A 122 15.51 15.83 20.64
C PRO A 122 16.45 15.94 21.84
N SER A 123 15.96 16.38 23.00
CA SER A 123 16.78 16.62 24.20
C SER A 123 17.60 15.40 24.63
N ARG A 124 17.08 14.18 24.42
CA ARG A 124 17.78 12.93 24.73
C ARG A 124 19.03 12.69 23.88
N TRP A 125 19.20 13.38 22.75
CA TRP A 125 20.42 13.25 21.95
C TRP A 125 21.64 13.84 22.66
N LEU A 126 21.47 14.84 23.53
CA LEU A 126 22.58 15.47 24.27
C LEU A 126 23.27 14.51 25.23
N GLU A 127 22.51 13.56 25.77
CA GLU A 127 22.97 12.58 26.76
C GLU A 127 23.07 11.17 26.16
N ALA A 128 23.00 11.05 24.82
CA ALA A 128 23.01 9.77 24.15
C ALA A 128 24.39 9.10 24.22
N GLU A 129 24.40 7.77 24.29
CA GLU A 129 25.63 6.99 24.29
C GLU A 129 26.49 7.26 23.05
N PRO A 130 27.83 7.07 23.11
CA PRO A 130 28.74 7.33 21.99
C PRO A 130 28.32 6.63 20.69
N ARG A 131 27.82 5.39 20.76
CA ARG A 131 27.34 4.64 19.59
C ARG A 131 26.16 5.29 18.88
N VAL A 132 25.23 5.89 19.64
CA VAL A 132 24.09 6.63 19.09
C VAL A 132 24.56 7.93 18.43
N HIS A 133 25.55 8.61 19.03
CA HIS A 133 26.18 9.79 18.43
C HIS A 133 26.88 9.48 17.11
N GLU A 134 27.57 8.34 17.00
CA GLU A 134 28.17 7.87 15.75
C GLU A 134 27.10 7.56 14.69
N MET A 135 25.98 6.96 15.10
CA MET A 135 24.84 6.71 14.21
C MET A 135 24.22 8.01 13.69
N LEU A 136 24.00 9.00 14.56
CA LEU A 136 23.52 10.33 14.18
C LEU A 136 24.50 11.03 13.24
N ARG A 137 25.82 10.91 13.48
CA ARG A 137 26.87 11.45 12.62
C ARG A 137 26.87 10.80 11.24
N ALA A 138 26.66 9.49 11.16
CA ALA A 138 26.53 8.78 9.89
C ALA A 138 25.25 9.18 9.13
N PHE A 139 24.15 9.42 9.83
CA PHE A 139 22.86 9.80 9.21
C PHE A 139 22.83 11.25 8.73
N PHE A 140 23.22 12.21 9.57
CA PHE A 140 23.10 13.64 9.30
C PHE A 140 24.39 14.27 8.75
N GLY A 141 25.55 13.64 8.97
CA GLY A 141 26.85 14.27 8.80
C GLY A 141 27.20 15.24 9.95
N PRO A 142 28.49 15.51 10.20
CA PRO A 142 28.91 16.32 11.35
C PRO A 142 28.29 17.72 11.42
N PRO A 143 28.30 18.56 10.35
CA PRO A 143 27.81 19.93 10.46
C PRO A 143 26.32 20.04 10.80
N TYR A 144 25.54 19.06 10.37
CA TYR A 144 24.09 19.04 10.59
C TYR A 144 23.77 18.50 11.99
N LEU A 145 24.51 17.49 12.45
CA LEU A 145 24.42 17.03 13.85
C LEU A 145 24.83 18.13 14.83
N ASP A 146 25.97 18.79 14.60
CA ASP A 146 26.47 19.88 15.45
C ASP A 146 25.43 21.02 15.58
N TRP A 147 24.71 21.31 14.49
CA TRP A 147 23.61 22.26 14.53
C TRP A 147 22.45 21.79 15.41
N TRP A 148 22.04 20.52 15.32
CA TRP A 148 20.98 19.96 16.16
C TRP A 148 21.34 19.96 17.64
N ILE A 149 22.59 19.62 17.98
CA ILE A 149 23.10 19.70 19.35
C ILE A 149 23.03 21.15 19.85
N ALA A 150 23.59 22.10 19.10
CA ALA A 150 23.58 23.52 19.48
C ALA A 150 22.15 24.11 19.58
N TYR A 151 21.24 23.73 18.68
CA TYR A 151 19.84 24.12 18.73
C TYR A 151 19.16 23.62 20.01
N THR A 152 19.40 22.35 20.35
CA THR A 152 18.77 21.67 21.49
C THR A 152 19.31 22.19 22.82
N GLU A 153 20.62 22.43 22.94
CA GLU A 153 21.24 23.04 24.12
C GLU A 153 20.70 24.46 24.39
N ARG A 154 20.36 25.19 23.33
CA ARG A 154 19.94 26.60 23.40
C ARG A 154 18.44 26.77 23.23
N LEU A 155 17.65 25.71 23.40
CA LEU A 155 16.23 25.68 23.03
C LEU A 155 15.41 26.88 23.56
N THR A 156 15.72 27.36 24.78
CA THR A 156 15.06 28.51 25.41
C THR A 156 15.45 29.87 24.84
N ARG A 157 16.52 29.94 24.05
CA ARG A 157 17.11 31.16 23.48
C ARG A 157 16.95 31.25 21.96
N VAL A 158 16.42 30.21 21.31
CA VAL A 158 16.21 30.22 19.86
C VAL A 158 14.99 31.07 19.53
N ASP A 159 15.14 31.96 18.56
CA ASP A 159 14.03 32.76 18.04
C ASP A 159 12.95 31.83 17.42
N PRO A 160 11.71 31.86 17.91
CA PRO A 160 10.64 31.03 17.39
C PRO A 160 10.33 31.24 15.90
N ILE A 161 10.68 32.39 15.32
CA ILE A 161 10.45 32.71 13.91
C ILE A 161 10.96 31.58 13.01
N ASP A 162 12.17 31.06 13.22
CA ASP A 162 12.77 30.10 12.29
C ASP A 162 12.26 28.66 12.48
N GLY A 163 11.74 28.34 13.67
CA GLY A 163 11.36 26.98 14.09
C GLY A 163 9.85 26.73 14.17
N HIS A 164 9.02 27.75 13.96
CA HIS A 164 7.57 27.65 13.97
C HIS A 164 6.96 28.04 12.62
N TRP A 165 5.77 27.52 12.36
CA TRP A 165 4.99 27.75 11.15
C TRP A 165 3.49 27.79 11.42
N LEU A 166 2.74 28.37 10.50
CA LEU A 166 1.29 28.38 10.50
C LEU A 166 0.75 27.17 9.73
N VAL A 167 0.05 26.27 10.41
CA VAL A 167 -0.46 25.03 9.81
C VAL A 167 -1.86 24.70 10.31
N ARG A 168 -2.61 23.95 9.50
CA ARG A 168 -3.82 23.26 9.95
C ARG A 168 -3.45 22.16 10.95
N ARG A 169 -4.30 21.90 11.94
CA ARG A 169 -4.04 20.89 12.97
C ARG A 169 -3.87 19.50 12.36
N SER A 170 -4.74 19.14 11.41
CA SER A 170 -4.66 17.86 10.69
C SER A 170 -3.33 17.67 9.95
N ALA A 171 -2.86 18.74 9.28
CA ALA A 171 -1.61 18.74 8.53
C ALA A 171 -0.39 18.66 9.44
N ALA A 172 -0.43 19.34 10.58
CA ALA A 172 0.63 19.24 11.60
C ALA A 172 0.75 17.82 12.16
N GLU A 173 -0.38 17.16 12.42
CA GLU A 173 -0.41 15.78 12.90
C GLU A 173 0.11 14.79 11.85
N ALA A 174 -0.34 14.91 10.60
CA ALA A 174 0.18 14.12 9.49
C ALA A 174 1.70 14.30 9.32
N TYR A 175 2.21 15.52 9.46
CA TYR A 175 3.64 15.82 9.33
C TYR A 175 4.44 15.25 10.50
N ARG A 176 3.95 15.44 11.73
CA ARG A 176 4.58 14.90 12.95
C ARG A 176 4.66 13.37 12.93
N ASN A 177 3.63 12.71 12.39
CA ASN A 177 3.56 11.25 12.31
C ASN A 177 4.26 10.68 11.07
N GLY A 178 5.00 11.50 10.32
CA GLY A 178 5.75 11.10 9.13
C GLY A 178 4.89 10.72 7.92
N VAL A 179 3.57 10.94 7.96
CA VAL A 179 2.64 10.61 6.87
C VAL A 179 2.85 11.51 5.68
N VAL A 180 3.12 12.80 5.93
CA VAL A 180 3.48 13.77 4.90
C VAL A 180 4.87 14.31 5.15
N LYS A 181 5.63 14.53 4.07
CA LYS A 181 6.95 15.17 4.09
C LYS A 181 7.04 16.24 3.01
N LEU A 182 7.96 17.17 3.20
CA LEU A 182 8.19 18.28 2.28
C LEU A 182 9.59 18.18 1.66
N TYR A 183 9.65 18.15 0.34
CA TYR A 183 10.90 18.13 -0.41
C TYR A 183 11.19 19.50 -1.00
N ARG A 184 12.32 20.09 -0.64
CA ARG A 184 12.75 21.35 -1.26
C ARG A 184 13.03 21.12 -2.75
N LEU A 185 12.40 21.93 -3.60
CA LEU A 185 12.67 21.93 -5.04
C LEU A 185 13.93 22.74 -5.31
N HIS A 186 14.98 22.10 -5.83
CA HIS A 186 16.20 22.82 -6.22
C HIS A 186 15.98 23.49 -7.59
N PRO A 187 16.45 24.75 -7.80
CA PRO A 187 17.29 25.58 -6.94
C PRO A 187 16.54 26.46 -5.92
N SER A 188 15.21 26.38 -5.85
CA SER A 188 14.41 27.22 -4.95
C SER A 188 14.75 26.98 -3.47
N MET A 189 14.74 28.09 -2.72
CA MET A 189 14.99 28.09 -1.28
C MET A 189 13.71 28.18 -0.44
N ILE A 190 12.55 28.24 -1.10
CA ILE A 190 11.24 28.40 -0.46
C ILE A 190 10.16 27.50 -1.05
N GLU A 191 10.36 26.93 -2.25
CA GLU A 191 9.40 26.00 -2.85
C GLU A 191 9.67 24.58 -2.35
N TYR A 192 8.60 23.95 -1.85
CA TYR A 192 8.62 22.58 -1.40
C TYR A 192 7.53 21.80 -2.12
N ARG A 193 7.77 20.53 -2.42
CA ARG A 193 6.75 19.60 -2.89
C ARG A 193 6.23 18.77 -1.73
N VAL A 194 4.91 18.71 -1.57
CA VAL A 194 4.26 17.78 -0.64
C VAL A 194 4.39 16.36 -1.18
N ALA A 195 4.88 15.43 -0.35
CA ALA A 195 4.97 14.03 -0.70
C ALA A 195 4.41 13.16 0.43
N TRP A 196 3.67 12.12 0.04
CA TRP A 196 3.09 11.15 0.95
C TRP A 196 4.05 10.01 1.25
N CYS A 197 4.10 9.59 2.51
CA CYS A 197 4.84 8.43 2.98
C CYS A 197 3.84 7.34 3.35
N LEU A 198 3.34 6.63 2.33
CA LEU A 198 2.31 5.61 2.45
C LEU A 198 2.92 4.26 2.90
N ILE A 199 3.43 4.24 4.13
CA ILE A 199 3.98 3.04 4.79
C ILE A 199 3.03 2.65 5.93
N GLY A 200 2.58 1.39 5.92
CA GLY A 200 1.47 0.90 6.73
C GLY A 200 0.10 1.21 6.11
N THR A 201 -0.98 1.02 6.88
CA THR A 201 -2.37 1.32 6.45
C THR A 201 -2.70 2.79 6.64
N VAL A 202 -2.11 3.65 5.79
CA VAL A 202 -2.30 5.10 5.85
C VAL A 202 -2.93 5.60 4.57
N GLU A 203 -4.03 6.34 4.71
CA GLU A 203 -4.63 7.08 3.60
C GLU A 203 -4.17 8.54 3.60
N PRO A 204 -4.10 9.20 2.42
CA PRO A 204 -3.89 10.65 2.33
C PRO A 204 -4.98 11.40 3.09
N ALA A 205 -4.74 11.71 4.36
CA ALA A 205 -5.75 12.24 5.27
C ALA A 205 -5.90 13.78 5.18
N ILE A 206 -5.07 14.46 4.39
CA ILE A 206 -5.11 15.92 4.26
C ILE A 206 -5.34 16.34 2.82
N ASP A 207 -6.22 17.31 2.66
CA ASP A 207 -6.57 17.90 1.38
C ASP A 207 -5.64 19.09 1.11
N VAL A 208 -4.93 19.07 -0.02
CA VAL A 208 -3.87 20.02 -0.37
C VAL A 208 -4.30 20.83 -1.61
N ASP A 209 -4.16 22.14 -1.54
CA ASP A 209 -4.36 23.08 -2.64
C ASP A 209 -3.04 23.24 -3.43
N GLY A 210 -2.94 22.53 -4.55
CA GLY A 210 -1.71 22.42 -5.34
C GLY A 210 -0.68 21.45 -4.74
N GLN A 211 0.49 21.33 -5.38
CA GLN A 211 1.56 20.42 -4.92
C GLN A 211 2.72 21.15 -4.22
N TYR A 212 2.76 22.49 -4.30
CA TYR A 212 3.96 23.26 -3.99
C TYR A 212 3.74 24.34 -2.91
N PRO A 213 3.81 24.00 -1.61
CA PRO A 213 3.87 24.99 -0.56
C PRO A 213 5.08 25.92 -0.70
N LEU A 214 4.82 27.22 -0.50
CA LEU A 214 5.82 28.28 -0.50
C LEU A 214 6.12 28.70 0.94
N LEU A 215 7.28 28.29 1.44
CA LEU A 215 7.77 28.61 2.80
C LEU A 215 8.71 29.82 2.79
N GLY A 216 8.25 30.90 2.16
CA GLY A 216 8.91 32.21 2.11
C GLY A 216 8.15 33.27 2.90
N ASP A 217 8.64 34.52 2.88
CA ASP A 217 7.93 35.65 3.47
C ASP A 217 6.87 36.20 2.52
N HIS A 218 5.61 35.80 2.72
CA HIS A 218 4.46 36.28 1.95
C HIS A 218 4.10 37.74 2.25
N SER A 219 4.55 38.28 3.39
CA SER A 219 4.31 39.67 3.77
C SER A 219 5.22 40.68 3.06
N ARG A 220 6.30 40.19 2.42
CA ARG A 220 7.37 41.02 1.82
C ARG A 220 7.97 42.04 2.78
N SER A 221 7.89 41.77 4.08
CA SER A 221 8.35 42.67 5.15
C SER A 221 9.76 42.32 5.66
N GLY A 222 10.43 41.37 5.00
CA GLY A 222 11.77 40.92 5.39
C GLY A 222 11.77 39.98 6.59
N ILE A 223 10.65 39.30 6.87
CA ILE A 223 10.56 38.32 7.96
C ILE A 223 11.40 37.10 7.58
N ARG A 224 12.21 36.60 8.51
CA ARG A 224 13.06 35.43 8.27
C ARG A 224 12.19 34.19 7.98
N LYS A 225 12.60 33.43 6.98
CA LYS A 225 11.97 32.16 6.60
C LYS A 225 12.30 31.05 7.61
N VAL A 226 11.49 30.00 7.60
CA VAL A 226 11.76 28.79 8.38
C VAL A 226 13.13 28.20 8.03
N ASP A 227 13.81 27.64 9.03
CA ASP A 227 15.08 26.97 8.80
C ASP A 227 14.84 25.66 8.04
N ALA A 228 15.42 25.56 6.84
CA ALA A 228 15.27 24.41 5.97
C ALA A 228 15.79 23.10 6.60
N ARG A 229 16.61 23.18 7.65
CA ARG A 229 17.11 22.02 8.39
C ARG A 229 16.01 21.30 9.17
N PHE A 230 14.99 21.98 9.66
CA PHE A 230 13.84 21.28 10.24
C PHE A 230 13.15 20.45 9.16
N ILE A 231 12.85 21.06 8.03
CA ILE A 231 12.16 20.37 6.93
C ILE A 231 12.96 19.19 6.41
N GLY A 232 14.27 19.39 6.20
CA GLY A 232 15.17 18.36 5.74
C GLY A 232 15.35 17.21 6.74
N THR A 233 15.22 17.49 8.03
CA THR A 233 15.28 16.46 9.09
C THR A 233 14.00 15.63 9.09
N GLN A 234 12.82 16.25 9.13
CA GLN A 234 11.56 15.50 9.11
C GLN A 234 11.44 14.66 7.84
N ALA A 235 11.78 15.22 6.68
CA ALA A 235 11.64 14.50 5.42
C ALA A 235 12.51 13.22 5.35
N ARG A 236 13.67 13.23 6.01
CA ARG A 236 14.57 12.08 6.11
C ARG A 236 14.11 11.06 7.16
N LEU A 237 13.60 11.53 8.29
CA LEU A 237 13.13 10.64 9.36
C LEU A 237 11.74 10.06 9.09
N ALA A 238 10.91 10.71 8.27
CA ALA A 238 9.51 10.34 8.05
C ALA A 238 9.31 8.85 7.67
N PRO A 239 10.06 8.25 6.73
CA PRO A 239 9.91 6.82 6.44
C PRO A 239 10.25 5.91 7.63
N SER A 240 11.28 6.26 8.42
CA SER A 240 11.63 5.53 9.63
C SER A 240 10.60 5.71 10.75
N MET A 241 9.99 6.89 10.88
CA MET A 241 8.87 7.13 11.80
C MET A 241 7.67 6.26 11.43
N ARG A 242 7.38 6.09 10.13
CA ARG A 242 6.31 5.20 9.67
C ARG A 242 6.62 3.73 9.98
N TRP A 243 7.83 3.25 9.71
CA TRP A 243 8.19 1.87 10.04
C TRP A 243 8.19 1.60 11.54
N LEU A 244 8.57 2.58 12.36
CA LEU A 244 8.46 2.49 13.81
C LEU A 244 6.99 2.38 14.25
N GLU A 245 6.09 3.12 13.62
CA GLU A 245 4.66 3.02 13.88
C GLU A 245 4.08 1.67 13.45
N VAL A 246 4.45 1.15 12.28
CA VAL A 246 4.08 -0.20 11.82
C VAL A 246 4.55 -1.25 12.82
N LYS A 247 5.80 -1.15 13.30
CA LYS A 247 6.34 -2.05 14.34
C LYS A 247 5.47 -2.04 15.60
N LYS A 248 5.11 -0.85 16.09
CA LYS A 248 4.27 -0.68 17.28
C LYS A 248 2.90 -1.32 17.10
N GLN A 249 2.24 -1.04 15.97
CA GLN A 249 0.92 -1.59 15.69
C GLN A 249 0.92 -3.12 15.52
N ILE A 250 1.94 -3.70 14.90
CA ILE A 250 2.10 -5.17 14.83
C ILE A 250 2.25 -5.75 16.24
N ALA A 251 3.13 -5.17 17.06
CA ALA A 251 3.32 -5.63 18.44
C ALA A 251 2.05 -5.47 19.28
N ASP A 252 1.31 -4.37 19.13
CA ASP A 252 0.03 -4.15 19.82
C ASP A 252 -1.03 -5.18 19.40
N ASN A 253 -1.04 -5.57 18.12
CA ASN A 253 -1.94 -6.61 17.62
C ASN A 253 -1.59 -7.99 18.20
N GLU A 254 -0.30 -8.32 18.29
CA GLU A 254 0.19 -9.60 18.82
C GLU A 254 0.09 -9.71 20.35
N THR A 255 0.09 -8.57 21.07
CA THR A 255 0.01 -8.54 22.54
C THR A 255 -1.37 -8.21 23.10
N ALA A 256 -2.34 -7.89 22.23
CA ALA A 256 -3.71 -7.56 22.64
C ALA A 256 -4.32 -8.70 23.47
N ILE A 257 -4.42 -8.51 24.78
CA ILE A 257 -5.20 -9.37 25.68
C ILE A 257 -6.68 -9.17 25.31
N PRO A 258 -7.48 -10.24 25.19
CA PRO A 258 -8.91 -10.10 24.92
C PRO A 258 -9.52 -9.19 26.00
N GLN A 259 -9.99 -8.01 25.60
CA GLN A 259 -10.98 -7.31 26.41
C GLN A 259 -12.17 -8.25 26.52
N ALA A 260 -12.42 -8.75 27.73
CA ALA A 260 -13.65 -9.43 28.09
C ALA A 260 -14.79 -8.43 27.89
N GLY A 261 -15.34 -8.39 26.67
CA GLY A 261 -16.32 -7.39 26.28
C GLY A 261 -16.29 -7.18 24.78
N ILE A 262 -17.07 -8.02 24.08
CA ILE A 262 -17.37 -8.00 22.65
C ILE A 262 -16.43 -8.89 21.84
N GLN A 263 -16.76 -10.19 21.83
CA GLN A 263 -16.43 -11.06 20.71
C GLN A 263 -16.90 -10.37 19.41
N PRO A 264 -16.07 -10.24 18.37
CA PRO A 264 -16.62 -10.18 17.03
C PRO A 264 -17.39 -11.49 16.89
N SER A 265 -18.71 -11.40 16.78
CA SER A 265 -19.51 -12.58 16.51
C SER A 265 -18.98 -13.19 15.21
N ALA A 266 -18.26 -14.30 15.31
CA ALA A 266 -18.48 -15.37 14.36
C ALA A 266 -19.96 -15.72 14.52
N SER A 267 -20.81 -14.98 13.82
CA SER A 267 -22.25 -15.20 13.85
C SER A 267 -22.45 -16.58 13.24
N ARG A 268 -22.52 -17.60 14.10
CA ARG A 268 -23.37 -18.74 13.80
C ARG A 268 -24.69 -18.13 13.32
N PRO A 269 -25.21 -18.50 12.14
CA PRO A 269 -26.44 -17.91 11.64
C PRO A 269 -27.56 -18.30 12.62
N GLY A 270 -27.83 -17.42 13.58
CA GLY A 270 -28.99 -17.53 14.45
C GLY A 270 -30.25 -17.42 13.59
N PHE A 271 -31.38 -17.86 14.12
CA PHE A 271 -32.68 -17.79 13.48
C PHE A 271 -32.99 -16.42 12.83
N VAL A 272 -32.52 -15.32 13.43
CA VAL A 272 -32.62 -13.95 12.90
C VAL A 272 -31.83 -13.74 11.59
N SER A 273 -30.65 -14.37 11.46
CA SER A 273 -29.85 -14.34 10.22
C SER A 273 -30.55 -15.13 9.12
N ALA A 274 -31.14 -16.28 9.42
CA ALA A 274 -31.88 -17.07 8.43
C ALA A 274 -33.11 -16.33 7.90
N VAL A 275 -33.92 -15.72 8.77
CA VAL A 275 -35.06 -14.90 8.37
C VAL A 275 -34.61 -13.69 7.54
N PHE A 276 -33.54 -13.01 7.96
CA PHE A 276 -32.96 -11.90 7.19
C PHE A 276 -32.50 -12.34 5.79
N GLN A 277 -31.84 -13.49 5.67
CA GLN A 277 -31.43 -14.04 4.37
C GLN A 277 -32.64 -14.41 3.50
N ILE A 278 -33.71 -14.97 4.09
CA ILE A 278 -34.97 -15.26 3.37
C ILE A 278 -35.60 -13.96 2.87
N CYS A 279 -35.69 -12.92 3.71
CA CYS A 279 -36.21 -11.61 3.31
C CYS A 279 -35.37 -10.99 2.18
N CYS A 280 -34.04 -11.01 2.31
CA CYS A 280 -33.13 -10.54 1.25
C CYS A 280 -33.34 -11.31 -0.05
N THR A 281 -33.54 -12.63 0.03
CA THR A 281 -33.81 -13.47 -1.14
C THR A 281 -35.14 -13.08 -1.78
N ILE A 282 -36.22 -12.93 -1.00
CA ILE A 282 -37.53 -12.50 -1.52
C ILE A 282 -37.46 -11.13 -2.17
N ILE A 283 -36.79 -10.17 -1.53
CA ILE A 283 -36.59 -8.82 -2.06
C ILE A 283 -35.80 -8.88 -3.37
N LEU A 284 -34.71 -9.65 -3.41
CA LEU A 284 -33.90 -9.81 -4.61
C LEU A 284 -34.70 -10.48 -5.74
N THR A 285 -35.47 -11.54 -5.45
CA THR A 285 -36.32 -12.19 -6.45
C THR A 285 -37.37 -11.24 -7.00
N ALA A 286 -38.05 -10.47 -6.14
CA ALA A 286 -39.01 -9.46 -6.56
C ALA A 286 -38.33 -8.35 -7.39
N TRP A 287 -37.12 -7.94 -6.99
CA TRP A 287 -36.32 -6.96 -7.73
C TRP A 287 -35.93 -7.48 -9.11
N LEU A 288 -35.44 -8.71 -9.23
CA LEU A 288 -35.05 -9.32 -10.50
C LEU A 288 -36.25 -9.51 -11.47
N ALA A 289 -37.46 -9.67 -10.93
CA ALA A 289 -38.70 -9.69 -11.72
C ALA A 289 -39.11 -8.29 -12.25
N THR A 290 -38.51 -7.22 -11.74
CA THR A 290 -38.79 -5.85 -12.18
C THR A 290 -38.29 -5.65 -13.63
N PRO A 291 -39.04 -4.95 -14.50
CA PRO A 291 -38.64 -4.68 -15.88
C PRO A 291 -37.22 -4.13 -16.01
N HIS A 292 -36.51 -4.61 -17.02
CA HIS A 292 -35.11 -4.30 -17.30
C HIS A 292 -34.81 -2.78 -17.30
N PHE A 293 -35.65 -1.97 -17.96
CA PHE A 293 -35.44 -0.52 -18.04
C PHE A 293 -35.53 0.19 -16.68
N ILE A 294 -36.32 -0.33 -15.75
CA ILE A 294 -36.44 0.21 -14.39
C ILE A 294 -35.17 -0.12 -13.60
N ARG A 295 -34.72 -1.39 -13.63
CA ARG A 295 -33.47 -1.81 -12.96
C ARG A 295 -32.27 -1.01 -13.44
N LEU A 296 -32.14 -0.85 -14.77
CA LEU A 296 -31.10 -0.04 -15.39
C LEU A 296 -31.13 1.43 -14.93
N SER A 297 -32.32 2.04 -14.92
CA SER A 297 -32.50 3.42 -14.47
C SER A 297 -32.09 3.57 -13.00
N THR A 298 -32.48 2.62 -12.16
CA THR A 298 -32.12 2.59 -10.74
C THR A 298 -30.61 2.48 -10.55
N TYR A 299 -29.91 1.61 -11.28
CA TYR A 299 -28.45 1.49 -11.17
C TYR A 299 -27.72 2.76 -11.60
N LYS A 300 -28.19 3.44 -12.64
CA LYS A 300 -27.65 4.75 -13.05
C LYS A 300 -27.85 5.82 -11.97
N VAL A 301 -29.01 5.83 -11.30
CA VAL A 301 -29.27 6.74 -10.17
C VAL A 301 -28.41 6.40 -8.96
N LEU A 302 -28.36 5.13 -8.56
CA LEU A 302 -27.54 4.66 -7.44
C LEU A 302 -26.06 4.95 -7.67
N ARG A 303 -25.55 4.80 -8.89
CA ARG A 303 -24.17 5.16 -9.25
C ARG A 303 -23.87 6.65 -8.99
N ARG A 304 -24.79 7.55 -9.34
CA ARG A 304 -24.65 8.99 -9.07
C ARG A 304 -24.67 9.29 -7.57
N ILE A 305 -25.58 8.64 -6.83
CA ILE A 305 -25.65 8.75 -5.37
C ILE A 305 -24.35 8.24 -4.74
N GLY A 306 -23.86 7.08 -5.17
CA GLY A 306 -22.62 6.47 -4.71
C GLY A 306 -21.42 7.37 -4.94
N HIS A 307 -21.30 7.97 -6.13
CA HIS A 307 -20.24 8.94 -6.43
C HIS A 307 -20.29 10.17 -5.51
N HIS A 308 -21.49 10.66 -5.18
CA HIS A 308 -21.64 11.78 -4.25
C HIS A 308 -21.28 11.41 -2.79
N LEU A 309 -21.66 10.20 -2.35
CA LEU A 309 -21.44 9.75 -0.98
C LEU A 309 -20.01 9.27 -0.71
N TYR A 310 -19.40 8.59 -1.68
CA TYR A 310 -18.15 7.85 -1.51
C TYR A 310 -17.02 8.31 -2.43
N GLY A 311 -17.30 9.20 -3.39
CA GLY A 311 -16.31 9.64 -4.37
C GLY A 311 -16.02 8.58 -5.45
N ASN A 312 -14.86 8.72 -6.09
CA ASN A 312 -14.37 7.76 -7.09
C ASN A 312 -13.67 6.57 -6.42
N THR A 313 -13.82 5.39 -7.01
CA THR A 313 -12.97 4.25 -6.69
C THR A 313 -11.66 4.30 -7.49
N SER A 314 -10.78 3.31 -7.31
CA SER A 314 -9.56 3.15 -8.11
C SER A 314 -9.83 2.88 -9.60
N SER A 315 -11.05 2.49 -9.97
CA SER A 315 -11.49 2.28 -11.36
C SER A 315 -12.70 3.16 -11.68
N LEU A 316 -12.70 3.78 -12.86
CA LEU A 316 -13.85 4.56 -13.33
C LEU A 316 -15.07 3.69 -13.66
N ALA A 317 -14.84 2.39 -13.90
CA ALA A 317 -15.89 1.41 -14.17
C ALA A 317 -16.60 0.97 -12.88
N VAL A 318 -15.94 1.03 -11.72
CA VAL A 318 -16.47 0.51 -10.45
C VAL A 318 -16.97 1.65 -9.56
N SER A 319 -18.16 1.49 -9.00
CA SER A 319 -18.77 2.47 -8.10
C SER A 319 -19.29 1.78 -6.84
N ARG A 320 -18.86 2.29 -5.68
CA ARG A 320 -19.44 1.90 -4.39
C ARG A 320 -20.85 2.46 -4.29
N LEU A 321 -21.80 1.62 -3.91
CA LEU A 321 -23.19 1.96 -3.72
C LEU A 321 -23.57 1.87 -2.24
N PRO A 322 -24.71 2.47 -1.83
CA PRO A 322 -25.28 2.24 -0.50
C PRO A 322 -25.46 0.75 -0.18
N PHE A 323 -25.58 0.44 1.11
CA PHE A 323 -25.81 -0.93 1.62
C PHE A 323 -24.64 -1.91 1.38
N GLY A 324 -23.43 -1.39 1.14
CA GLY A 324 -22.25 -2.22 0.90
C GLY A 324 -22.30 -2.92 -0.45
N LEU A 325 -23.03 -2.38 -1.43
CA LEU A 325 -23.10 -2.89 -2.79
C LEU A 325 -22.05 -2.23 -3.68
N TYR A 326 -21.69 -2.92 -4.75
CA TYR A 326 -20.80 -2.42 -5.79
C TYR A 326 -21.45 -2.60 -7.16
N LEU A 327 -21.25 -1.63 -8.03
CA LEU A 327 -21.71 -1.66 -9.41
C LEU A 327 -20.51 -1.47 -10.34
N LYS A 328 -20.29 -2.44 -11.22
CA LYS A 328 -19.34 -2.32 -12.32
C LYS A 328 -20.10 -2.01 -13.60
N ALA A 329 -19.75 -0.91 -14.24
CA ALA A 329 -20.32 -0.44 -15.48
C ALA A 329 -19.22 -0.39 -16.56
N THR A 330 -19.27 -1.32 -17.51
CA THR A 330 -18.23 -1.50 -18.53
C THR A 330 -18.84 -1.67 -19.93
N ASN A 331 -18.16 -1.09 -20.93
CA ASN A 331 -18.43 -1.25 -22.35
C ASN A 331 -17.85 -2.54 -22.94
N GLU A 332 -16.88 -3.17 -22.25
CA GLU A 332 -16.23 -4.42 -22.70
C GLU A 332 -17.06 -5.67 -22.40
N GLY A 333 -18.07 -5.55 -21.54
CA GLY A 333 -18.99 -6.62 -21.16
C GLY A 333 -18.57 -7.33 -19.87
N ALA A 334 -19.48 -7.40 -18.90
CA ALA A 334 -19.25 -8.05 -17.61
C ALA A 334 -19.70 -9.53 -17.57
N PHE A 335 -19.98 -10.14 -18.72
CA PHE A 335 -20.48 -11.53 -18.80
C PHE A 335 -19.44 -12.55 -18.33
N ASN A 336 -18.16 -12.36 -18.68
CA ASN A 336 -17.11 -13.25 -18.22
C ASN A 336 -16.93 -13.17 -16.71
N GLU A 337 -16.89 -11.96 -16.13
CA GLU A 337 -16.81 -11.78 -14.68
C GLU A 337 -18.03 -12.37 -13.95
N TYR A 338 -19.24 -12.15 -14.48
CA TYR A 338 -20.48 -12.74 -13.96
C TYR A 338 -20.36 -14.26 -13.84
N ASN A 339 -19.91 -14.92 -14.90
CA ASN A 339 -19.80 -16.37 -14.94
C ASN A 339 -18.61 -16.88 -14.09
N ALA A 340 -17.47 -16.18 -14.11
CA ALA A 340 -16.32 -16.47 -13.27
C ALA A 340 -16.67 -16.47 -11.78
N LEU A 341 -17.34 -15.41 -11.30
CA LEU A 341 -17.82 -15.33 -9.92
C LEU A 341 -18.78 -16.47 -9.58
N GLY A 342 -19.66 -16.86 -10.52
CA GLY A 342 -20.55 -18.01 -10.36
C GLY A 342 -19.81 -19.34 -10.21
N LEU A 343 -18.79 -19.59 -11.03
CA LEU A 343 -17.95 -20.79 -10.94
C LEU A 343 -17.17 -20.82 -9.63
N VAL A 344 -16.48 -19.74 -9.26
CA VAL A 344 -15.68 -19.68 -8.04
C VAL A 344 -16.56 -19.85 -6.81
N HIS A 345 -17.74 -19.22 -6.78
CA HIS A 345 -18.70 -19.37 -5.68
C HIS A 345 -19.23 -20.82 -5.56
N LYS A 346 -19.39 -21.53 -6.68
CA LYS A 346 -19.92 -22.89 -6.71
C LYS A 346 -18.88 -23.94 -6.28
N TYR A 347 -17.63 -23.78 -6.71
CA TYR A 347 -16.62 -24.83 -6.60
C TYR A 347 -15.58 -24.60 -5.51
N THR A 348 -15.52 -23.41 -4.92
CA THR A 348 -14.48 -23.04 -3.95
C THR A 348 -15.06 -22.44 -2.68
N SER A 349 -14.22 -22.36 -1.66
CA SER A 349 -14.48 -21.62 -0.41
C SER A 349 -13.93 -20.19 -0.43
N ILE A 350 -13.46 -19.71 -1.59
CA ILE A 350 -12.87 -18.37 -1.72
C ILE A 350 -13.96 -17.32 -1.46
N PRO A 351 -13.71 -16.34 -0.58
CA PRO A 351 -14.61 -15.21 -0.44
C PRO A 351 -14.52 -14.34 -1.71
N VAL A 352 -15.58 -14.36 -2.52
CA VAL A 352 -15.72 -13.54 -3.73
C VAL A 352 -17.01 -12.72 -3.66
N PRO A 353 -17.11 -11.59 -4.39
CA PRO A 353 -18.35 -10.85 -4.52
C PRO A 353 -19.50 -11.76 -4.98
N ARG A 354 -20.65 -11.69 -4.31
CA ARG A 354 -21.86 -12.36 -4.77
C ARG A 354 -22.51 -11.50 -5.83
N VAL A 355 -22.68 -12.07 -7.01
CA VAL A 355 -23.44 -11.44 -8.09
C VAL A 355 -24.91 -11.40 -7.70
N LEU A 356 -25.51 -10.21 -7.82
CA LEU A 356 -26.92 -9.98 -7.52
C LEU A 356 -27.73 -9.76 -8.79
N ASP A 357 -27.17 -9.08 -9.78
CA ASP A 357 -27.85 -8.80 -11.04
C ASP A 357 -26.86 -8.45 -12.16
N LEU A 358 -27.26 -8.69 -13.41
CA LEU A 358 -26.57 -8.26 -14.61
C LEU A 358 -27.59 -7.71 -15.62
N VAL A 359 -27.44 -6.43 -15.98
CA VAL A 359 -28.26 -5.79 -17.01
C VAL A 359 -27.38 -5.04 -18.01
N ALA A 360 -27.81 -4.95 -19.26
CA ALA A 360 -27.07 -4.24 -20.30
C ALA A 360 -27.95 -3.21 -21.01
N ASP A 361 -27.36 -2.12 -21.48
CA ASP A 361 -27.94 -1.25 -22.50
C ASP A 361 -27.11 -1.29 -23.79
N SER A 362 -27.36 -0.38 -24.73
CA SER A 362 -26.66 -0.36 -26.01
C SER A 362 -25.17 0.00 -25.91
N GLN A 363 -24.71 0.48 -24.75
CA GLN A 363 -23.34 0.96 -24.55
C GLN A 363 -22.60 0.21 -23.45
N ASN A 364 -23.28 -0.20 -22.37
CA ASN A 364 -22.64 -0.75 -21.19
C ASN A 364 -23.41 -1.94 -20.61
N THR A 365 -22.64 -2.83 -20.00
CA THR A 365 -23.13 -3.82 -19.04
C THR A 365 -22.97 -3.29 -17.63
N TYR A 366 -23.90 -3.65 -16.76
CA TYR A 366 -24.00 -3.24 -15.37
C TYR A 366 -24.09 -4.49 -14.49
N LEU A 367 -23.00 -4.83 -13.85
CA LEU A 367 -22.89 -5.95 -12.92
C LEU A 367 -23.04 -5.44 -11.49
N LEU A 368 -24.14 -5.80 -10.85
CA LEU A 368 -24.40 -5.51 -9.44
C LEU A 368 -23.91 -6.66 -8.57
N MET A 369 -23.11 -6.35 -7.57
CA MET A 369 -22.51 -7.34 -6.68
C MET A 369 -22.46 -6.85 -5.23
N THR A 370 -22.30 -7.77 -4.28
CA THR A 370 -21.99 -7.43 -2.89
C THR A 370 -20.55 -6.95 -2.76
N GLY A 371 -20.32 -5.94 -1.93
CA GLY A 371 -18.98 -5.57 -1.47
C GLY A 371 -18.44 -6.59 -0.48
N LEU A 372 -17.11 -6.72 -0.46
CA LEU A 372 -16.37 -7.47 0.54
C LEU A 372 -15.74 -6.50 1.55
N LEU A 373 -15.54 -6.97 2.77
CA LEU A 373 -14.85 -6.21 3.81
C LEU A 373 -13.33 -6.24 3.59
N GLY A 374 -12.63 -5.31 4.23
CA GLY A 374 -11.18 -5.24 4.23
C GLY A 374 -10.59 -4.25 3.24
N GLU A 375 -9.27 -4.22 3.23
CA GLU A 375 -8.44 -3.34 2.41
C GLU A 375 -7.65 -4.16 1.37
N PRO A 376 -7.40 -3.63 0.17
CA PRO A 376 -6.47 -4.23 -0.78
C PRO A 376 -5.10 -4.49 -0.12
N LEU A 377 -4.54 -5.67 -0.35
CA LEU A 377 -3.25 -6.08 0.21
C LEU A 377 -2.12 -5.12 -0.19
N SER A 378 -2.21 -4.50 -1.37
CA SER A 378 -1.31 -3.41 -1.80
C SER A 378 -1.21 -2.24 -0.82
N ARG A 379 -2.24 -2.00 0.00
CA ARG A 379 -2.27 -0.95 1.04
C ARG A 379 -2.00 -1.50 2.44
N ALA A 380 -2.06 -2.81 2.64
CA ALA A 380 -1.95 -3.45 3.94
C ALA A 380 -0.70 -4.32 4.11
N MET A 381 0.05 -4.62 3.04
CA MET A 381 1.20 -5.54 3.05
C MET A 381 2.25 -5.20 4.13
N ASP A 382 2.47 -3.92 4.37
CA ASP A 382 3.38 -3.44 5.42
C ASP A 382 2.90 -3.77 6.84
N MET A 383 1.59 -3.94 7.04
CA MET A 383 0.97 -4.22 8.35
C MET A 383 0.92 -5.70 8.69
N LEU A 384 1.15 -6.60 7.72
CA LEU A 384 1.17 -8.03 7.99
C LEU A 384 2.41 -8.36 8.82
N SER A 385 2.24 -8.98 9.99
CA SER A 385 3.35 -9.60 10.72
C SER A 385 3.92 -10.78 9.92
N ASP A 386 5.03 -11.37 10.37
CA ASP A 386 5.56 -12.56 9.72
C ASP A 386 4.61 -13.76 9.86
N GLN A 387 3.85 -13.82 10.97
CA GLN A 387 2.78 -14.80 11.15
C GLN A 387 1.62 -14.53 10.18
N ASP A 388 1.14 -13.27 10.07
CA ASP A 388 0.09 -12.92 9.11
C ASP A 388 0.49 -13.29 7.68
N CYS A 389 1.75 -13.02 7.31
CA CYS A 389 2.28 -13.34 5.99
C CYS A 389 2.35 -14.87 5.75
N HIS A 390 2.70 -15.65 6.77
CA HIS A 390 2.71 -17.11 6.68
C HIS A 390 1.30 -17.67 6.51
N GLU A 391 0.33 -17.18 7.29
CA GLU A 391 -1.08 -17.54 7.19
C GLU A 391 -1.68 -17.14 5.84
N PHE A 392 -1.30 -15.96 5.33
CA PHE A 392 -1.64 -15.51 3.98
C PHE A 392 -1.16 -16.50 2.91
N VAL A 393 0.13 -16.90 2.94
CA VAL A 393 0.70 -17.86 1.99
C VAL A 393 -0.05 -19.20 2.07
N TYR A 394 -0.37 -19.66 3.29
CA TYR A 394 -1.13 -20.89 3.50
C TYR A 394 -2.55 -20.81 2.90
N GLN A 395 -3.28 -19.73 3.16
CA GLN A 395 -4.63 -19.51 2.62
C GLN A 395 -4.60 -19.43 1.09
N MET A 396 -3.66 -18.68 0.51
CA MET A 396 -3.49 -18.58 -0.93
C MET A 396 -3.19 -19.94 -1.57
N LYS A 397 -2.32 -20.78 -0.98
CA LYS A 397 -2.07 -22.15 -1.48
C LYS A 397 -3.36 -22.97 -1.53
N SER A 398 -4.19 -22.88 -0.49
CA SER A 398 -5.49 -23.55 -0.47
C SER A 398 -6.42 -23.01 -1.57
N PHE A 399 -6.50 -21.70 -1.75
CA PHE A 399 -7.34 -21.08 -2.77
C PHE A 399 -6.89 -21.40 -4.20
N ILE A 400 -5.58 -21.35 -4.49
CA ILE A 400 -5.03 -21.73 -5.79
C ILE A 400 -5.32 -23.20 -6.10
N SER A 401 -5.20 -24.09 -5.10
CA SER A 401 -5.54 -25.50 -5.29
C SER A 401 -7.02 -25.67 -5.69
N GLN A 402 -7.93 -24.98 -4.99
CA GLN A 402 -9.36 -25.05 -5.25
C GLN A 402 -9.76 -24.49 -6.62
N ILE A 403 -9.21 -23.33 -7.04
CA ILE A 403 -9.55 -22.77 -8.36
C ILE A 403 -9.06 -23.69 -9.48
N ARG A 404 -7.88 -24.32 -9.34
CA ARG A 404 -7.34 -25.22 -10.36
C ARG A 404 -8.17 -26.51 -10.53
N GLU A 405 -8.99 -26.85 -9.54
CA GLU A 405 -9.94 -27.97 -9.59
C GLU A 405 -11.28 -27.61 -10.26
N ILE A 406 -11.51 -26.34 -10.60
CA ILE A 406 -12.71 -25.93 -11.35
C ILE A 406 -12.73 -26.66 -12.71
N PRO A 407 -13.81 -27.38 -13.05
CA PRO A 407 -13.87 -28.16 -14.29
C PRO A 407 -13.72 -27.29 -15.54
N PRO A 408 -12.98 -27.75 -16.57
CA PRO A 408 -12.83 -27.04 -17.83
C PRO A 408 -14.16 -26.86 -18.57
N VAL A 409 -14.27 -25.76 -19.28
CA VAL A 409 -15.37 -25.51 -20.22
C VAL A 409 -14.93 -26.01 -21.60
N GLY A 410 -15.40 -27.21 -21.96
CA GLY A 410 -15.06 -27.84 -23.24
C GLY A 410 -13.86 -28.80 -23.15
N PRO A 411 -13.10 -28.99 -24.26
CA PRO A 411 -11.95 -29.88 -24.30
C PRO A 411 -10.87 -29.49 -23.27
N LYS A 412 -10.20 -30.50 -22.70
CA LYS A 412 -9.24 -30.31 -21.58
C LYS A 412 -8.08 -29.34 -21.87
N ASN A 413 -7.70 -29.18 -23.14
CA ASN A 413 -6.53 -28.38 -23.53
C ASN A 413 -6.91 -26.98 -24.05
N HIS A 414 -8.19 -26.63 -24.12
CA HIS A 414 -8.63 -25.35 -24.66
C HIS A 414 -8.27 -24.18 -23.73
N ILE A 415 -7.62 -23.16 -24.29
CA ILE A 415 -7.40 -21.89 -23.58
C ILE A 415 -8.50 -20.92 -24.00
N CYS A 416 -9.33 -20.54 -23.04
CA CYS A 416 -10.55 -19.79 -23.28
C CYS A 416 -11.01 -19.04 -22.03
N ASN A 417 -11.93 -18.08 -22.19
CA ASN A 417 -12.58 -17.44 -21.06
C ASN A 417 -13.53 -18.41 -20.34
N THR A 418 -14.21 -17.94 -19.30
CA THR A 418 -15.09 -18.81 -18.50
C THR A 418 -16.34 -19.31 -19.24
N LEU A 419 -16.66 -18.74 -20.40
CA LEU A 419 -17.77 -19.12 -21.28
C LEU A 419 -17.32 -20.04 -22.43
N GLY A 420 -16.02 -20.37 -22.53
CA GLY A 420 -15.47 -21.11 -23.66
C GLY A 420 -15.17 -20.26 -24.89
N GLU A 421 -15.20 -18.93 -24.75
CA GLU A 421 -14.97 -17.96 -25.83
C GLU A 421 -13.57 -17.33 -25.74
N ALA A 422 -13.32 -16.27 -26.50
CA ALA A 422 -12.08 -15.54 -26.52
C ALA A 422 -11.73 -14.96 -25.13
N CYS A 423 -10.46 -15.10 -24.75
CA CYS A 423 -9.87 -14.49 -23.57
C CYS A 423 -9.66 -12.98 -23.77
N SER A 424 -9.59 -12.22 -22.68
CA SER A 424 -9.04 -10.87 -22.67
C SER A 424 -7.94 -10.79 -21.60
N ASP A 425 -6.79 -10.25 -21.97
CA ASP A 425 -5.71 -9.94 -21.03
C ASP A 425 -5.09 -8.60 -21.45
N PRO A 426 -5.12 -7.56 -20.59
CA PRO A 426 -4.55 -6.25 -20.91
C PRO A 426 -3.07 -6.27 -21.32
N ARG A 427 -2.33 -7.34 -21.00
CA ARG A 427 -0.91 -7.52 -21.38
C ARG A 427 -0.75 -8.03 -22.82
N ILE A 428 -1.80 -8.56 -23.43
CA ILE A 428 -1.77 -9.12 -24.78
C ILE A 428 -2.65 -8.25 -25.65
N ARG A 429 -2.04 -7.59 -26.65
CA ARG A 429 -2.75 -6.75 -27.64
C ARG A 429 -3.73 -5.74 -27.01
N ASP A 430 -3.29 -5.07 -25.94
CA ASP A 430 -4.07 -4.05 -25.22
C ASP A 430 -5.42 -4.52 -24.67
N GLY A 431 -5.57 -5.82 -24.36
CA GLY A 431 -6.84 -6.37 -23.85
C GLY A 431 -7.88 -6.64 -24.93
N ASN A 432 -7.51 -6.57 -26.21
CA ASN A 432 -8.40 -7.04 -27.27
C ASN A 432 -8.64 -8.56 -27.14
N PRO A 433 -9.85 -9.05 -27.45
CA PRO A 433 -10.14 -10.48 -27.38
C PRO A 433 -9.18 -11.34 -28.21
N ILE A 434 -8.69 -12.44 -27.62
CA ILE A 434 -7.79 -13.42 -28.23
C ILE A 434 -8.31 -14.86 -28.07
N GLY A 435 -8.17 -15.68 -29.10
CA GLY A 435 -8.66 -17.06 -29.08
C GLY A 435 -10.18 -17.16 -29.30
N PRO A 436 -10.86 -18.21 -28.78
CA PRO A 436 -10.31 -19.30 -27.96
C PRO A 436 -9.25 -20.12 -28.72
N PHE A 437 -8.39 -20.82 -28.00
CA PHE A 437 -7.30 -21.60 -28.56
C PHE A 437 -7.51 -23.10 -28.30
N GLU A 438 -7.12 -23.93 -29.27
CA GLU A 438 -7.23 -25.38 -29.17
C GLU A 438 -6.27 -25.96 -28.13
N ASP A 439 -5.09 -25.35 -27.99
CA ASP A 439 -4.00 -25.79 -27.12
C ASP A 439 -3.05 -24.65 -26.72
N GLU A 440 -2.08 -24.97 -25.87
CA GLU A 440 -1.03 -24.03 -25.46
C GLU A 440 -0.14 -23.58 -26.63
N ALA A 441 0.06 -24.45 -27.63
CA ALA A 441 0.93 -24.13 -28.76
C ALA A 441 0.36 -22.99 -29.62
N SER A 442 -0.95 -23.03 -29.89
CA SER A 442 -1.69 -21.99 -30.60
C SER A 442 -1.81 -20.69 -29.78
N PHE A 443 -2.04 -20.79 -28.46
CA PHE A 443 -2.00 -19.63 -27.58
C PHE A 443 -0.62 -18.94 -27.56
N SER A 444 0.45 -19.72 -27.51
CA SER A 444 1.81 -19.19 -27.41
C SER A 444 2.24 -18.36 -28.62
N GLN A 445 1.62 -18.57 -29.79
CA GLN A 445 1.85 -17.74 -30.98
C GLN A 445 1.40 -16.28 -30.78
N TYR A 446 0.56 -16.01 -29.79
CA TYR A 446 0.12 -14.66 -29.41
C TYR A 446 1.02 -14.02 -28.34
N LEU A 447 2.05 -14.74 -27.88
CA LEU A 447 3.01 -14.28 -26.88
C LEU A 447 4.38 -14.01 -27.51
N ARG A 448 5.20 -13.20 -26.83
CA ARG A 448 6.62 -13.05 -27.22
C ARG A 448 7.39 -14.33 -27.00
N HIS A 449 8.37 -14.55 -27.88
CA HIS A 449 9.19 -15.76 -27.89
C HIS A 449 8.31 -17.02 -27.99
N PRO A 450 7.46 -17.12 -29.03
CA PRO A 450 6.44 -18.18 -29.15
C PRO A 450 7.06 -19.58 -29.22
N ASP A 451 8.29 -19.70 -29.71
CA ASP A 451 9.03 -20.96 -29.86
C ASP A 451 9.89 -21.33 -28.64
N ASP A 452 9.86 -20.53 -27.56
CA ASP A 452 10.61 -20.85 -26.35
C ASP A 452 10.06 -22.14 -25.69
N PRO A 453 10.91 -23.13 -25.35
CA PRO A 453 10.46 -24.38 -24.73
C PRO A 453 9.66 -24.20 -23.43
N ALA A 454 9.84 -23.08 -22.71
CA ALA A 454 9.09 -22.77 -21.50
C ALA A 454 7.65 -22.29 -21.78
N ARG A 455 7.19 -22.25 -23.03
CA ARG A 455 5.79 -21.97 -23.39
C ARG A 455 5.03 -23.21 -23.85
N ARG A 456 5.43 -24.40 -23.41
CA ARG A 456 4.85 -25.68 -23.82
C ARG A 456 4.81 -26.67 -22.67
N GLY A 457 3.86 -27.61 -22.75
CA GLY A 457 3.80 -28.78 -21.88
C GLY A 457 3.09 -28.54 -20.55
N HIS A 458 2.35 -27.44 -20.43
CA HIS A 458 1.63 -27.09 -19.22
C HIS A 458 0.21 -27.66 -19.20
N GLN A 459 -0.30 -27.88 -17.99
CA GLN A 459 -1.72 -28.16 -17.81
C GLN A 459 -2.53 -26.86 -17.98
N ILE A 460 -3.69 -26.98 -18.63
CA ILE A 460 -4.65 -25.88 -18.71
C ILE A 460 -5.61 -25.99 -17.52
N VAL A 461 -5.66 -24.93 -16.72
CA VAL A 461 -6.41 -24.87 -15.46
C VAL A 461 -7.18 -23.56 -15.37
N PHE A 462 -8.22 -23.50 -14.55
CA PHE A 462 -8.88 -22.23 -14.26
C PHE A 462 -7.92 -21.31 -13.47
N THR A 463 -7.79 -20.07 -13.93
CA THR A 463 -6.93 -19.05 -13.34
C THR A 463 -7.72 -17.77 -13.12
N HIS A 464 -7.29 -16.98 -12.14
CA HIS A 464 -7.84 -15.64 -11.95
C HIS A 464 -7.44 -14.74 -13.12
N ALA A 465 -6.23 -14.92 -13.64
CA ALA A 465 -5.61 -14.14 -14.69
C ALA A 465 -5.60 -12.64 -14.40
N ASP A 466 -5.60 -12.22 -13.13
CA ASP A 466 -5.19 -10.88 -12.65
C ASP A 466 -4.94 -10.86 -11.14
N LEU A 467 -4.27 -11.90 -10.63
CA LEU A 467 -4.09 -12.11 -9.19
C LEU A 467 -2.96 -11.24 -8.62
N ASN A 468 -3.19 -9.92 -8.55
CA ASN A 468 -2.24 -8.95 -8.03
C ASN A 468 -2.65 -8.38 -6.66
N LEU A 469 -1.74 -7.66 -5.98
CA LEU A 469 -1.94 -7.08 -4.64
C LEU A 469 -3.16 -6.15 -4.51
N ARG A 470 -3.70 -5.60 -5.60
CA ARG A 470 -4.91 -4.75 -5.56
C ARG A 470 -6.19 -5.57 -5.49
N ASN A 471 -6.15 -6.80 -5.98
CA ASN A 471 -7.31 -7.66 -6.16
C ASN A 471 -7.48 -8.67 -5.02
N ILE A 472 -6.52 -8.72 -4.08
CA ILE A 472 -6.64 -9.49 -2.84
C ILE A 472 -6.96 -8.53 -1.70
N LEU A 473 -8.06 -8.78 -1.00
CA LEU A 473 -8.49 -8.03 0.16
C LEU A 473 -8.09 -8.76 1.45
N VAL A 474 -7.62 -8.00 2.42
CA VAL A 474 -7.34 -8.47 3.78
C VAL A 474 -8.08 -7.64 4.80
N ASP A 475 -8.53 -8.29 5.87
CA ASP A 475 -9.18 -7.61 6.99
C ASP A 475 -8.57 -8.04 8.32
N LYS A 476 -8.77 -7.20 9.34
CA LYS A 476 -8.32 -7.47 10.69
C LYS A 476 -9.15 -8.61 11.29
N VAL A 477 -8.47 -9.64 11.78
CA VAL A 477 -9.10 -10.78 12.45
C VAL A 477 -8.61 -10.91 13.88
N THR A 478 -9.44 -11.49 14.74
CA THR A 478 -9.04 -11.95 16.07
C THR A 478 -8.85 -13.46 16.00
N ARG A 479 -7.64 -13.92 16.33
CA ARG A 479 -7.29 -15.34 16.35
C ARG A 479 -7.86 -16.04 17.58
N LEU A 480 -7.81 -17.37 17.58
CA LEU A 480 -8.30 -18.19 18.69
C LEU A 480 -7.56 -17.94 20.01
N ASP A 481 -6.29 -17.53 19.94
CA ASP A 481 -5.47 -17.17 21.10
C ASP A 481 -5.75 -15.75 21.62
N GLY A 482 -6.69 -15.02 21.01
CA GLY A 482 -7.07 -13.65 21.37
C GLY A 482 -6.21 -12.57 20.72
N THR A 483 -5.11 -12.92 20.06
CA THR A 483 -4.28 -11.97 19.32
C THR A 483 -5.03 -11.45 18.10
N ARG A 484 -4.64 -10.27 17.63
CA ARG A 484 -5.15 -9.68 16.38
C ARG A 484 -4.14 -9.87 15.26
N GLY A 485 -4.64 -9.94 14.04
CA GLY A 485 -3.81 -10.06 12.85
C GLY A 485 -4.59 -9.72 11.60
N TRP A 486 -4.09 -10.17 10.46
CA TRP A 486 -4.68 -9.98 9.15
C TRP A 486 -4.94 -11.33 8.48
N ALA A 487 -6.10 -11.46 7.83
CA ALA A 487 -6.42 -12.63 7.01
C ALA A 487 -7.09 -12.20 5.70
N ILE A 488 -7.10 -13.08 4.71
CA ILE A 488 -7.77 -12.80 3.42
C ILE A 488 -9.27 -12.71 3.68
N SER A 489 -9.83 -11.55 3.36
CA SER A 489 -11.27 -11.30 3.43
C SER A 489 -11.95 -11.44 2.07
N GLY A 490 -11.17 -11.48 0.98
CA GLY A 490 -11.63 -11.95 -0.32
C GLY A 490 -10.74 -11.64 -1.51
N ILE A 491 -11.18 -12.11 -2.67
CA ILE A 491 -10.52 -11.91 -3.96
C ILE A 491 -11.53 -11.34 -4.95
N VAL A 492 -11.17 -10.26 -5.62
CA VAL A 492 -12.05 -9.47 -6.50
C VAL A 492 -11.48 -9.31 -7.91
N ASP A 493 -12.27 -8.80 -8.84
CA ASP A 493 -11.88 -8.48 -10.22
C ASP A 493 -11.57 -9.71 -11.09
N TRP A 494 -12.56 -10.59 -11.21
CA TRP A 494 -12.48 -11.87 -11.94
C TRP A 494 -12.78 -11.72 -13.45
N GLU A 495 -12.66 -10.52 -14.00
CA GLU A 495 -13.07 -10.23 -15.39
C GLU A 495 -12.19 -10.90 -16.45
N ASN A 496 -10.91 -11.13 -16.13
CA ASN A 496 -9.94 -11.76 -17.04
C ASN A 496 -9.86 -13.27 -16.85
N SER A 497 -10.60 -13.81 -15.87
CA SER A 497 -10.52 -15.22 -15.49
C SER A 497 -10.93 -16.15 -16.63
N GLY A 498 -10.35 -17.34 -16.62
CA GLY A 498 -10.50 -18.30 -17.69
C GLY A 498 -9.58 -19.50 -17.51
N PHE A 499 -9.53 -20.35 -18.53
CA PHE A 499 -8.68 -21.51 -18.58
C PHE A 499 -7.39 -21.16 -19.31
N TYR A 500 -6.26 -21.16 -18.59
CA TYR A 500 -4.94 -20.77 -19.09
C TYR A 500 -3.88 -21.79 -18.65
N PRO A 501 -2.66 -21.75 -19.20
CA PRO A 501 -1.55 -22.55 -18.71
C PRO A 501 -1.31 -22.32 -17.21
N GLU A 502 -1.01 -23.37 -16.46
CA GLU A 502 -0.94 -23.31 -14.99
C GLU A 502 0.06 -22.31 -14.40
N TYR A 503 1.07 -21.86 -15.16
CA TYR A 503 2.00 -20.82 -14.75
C TYR A 503 1.40 -19.40 -14.77
N TRP A 504 0.24 -19.20 -15.42
CA TRP A 504 -0.27 -17.88 -15.82
C TRP A 504 -0.50 -16.92 -14.65
N ASP A 505 -1.15 -17.37 -13.56
CA ASP A 505 -1.34 -16.55 -12.37
C ASP A 505 0.00 -16.19 -11.70
N CYS A 506 0.98 -17.10 -11.70
CA CYS A 506 2.30 -16.88 -11.11
C CYS A 506 3.09 -15.82 -11.86
N THR A 507 3.14 -15.90 -13.20
CA THR A 507 3.87 -14.92 -14.01
C THR A 507 3.15 -13.59 -14.05
N LYS A 508 1.81 -13.58 -14.13
CA LYS A 508 1.02 -12.34 -14.14
C LYS A 508 1.14 -11.57 -12.84
N ALA A 509 1.07 -12.24 -11.70
CA ALA A 509 1.24 -11.60 -10.40
C ALA A 509 2.60 -10.88 -10.24
N GLN A 510 3.60 -11.26 -11.06
CA GLN A 510 4.93 -10.66 -11.11
C GLN A 510 5.12 -9.60 -12.20
N PHE A 511 4.16 -9.40 -13.12
CA PHE A 511 4.25 -8.42 -14.22
C PHE A 511 4.52 -6.99 -13.72
N GLU A 512 3.88 -6.62 -12.61
CA GLU A 512 4.10 -5.34 -11.93
C GLU A 512 5.08 -5.46 -10.75
N GLY A 513 5.91 -6.51 -10.70
CA GLY A 513 6.81 -6.79 -9.58
C GLY A 513 7.78 -5.65 -9.24
N PHE A 514 8.10 -4.78 -10.20
CA PHE A 514 8.90 -3.56 -9.97
C PHE A 514 8.18 -2.52 -9.09
N ARG A 515 6.85 -2.57 -9.01
CA ARG A 515 6.03 -1.70 -8.15
C ARG A 515 5.95 -2.21 -6.71
N TRP A 516 6.26 -3.48 -6.51
CA TRP A 516 5.96 -4.18 -5.26
C TRP A 516 7.24 -4.54 -4.52
N ASP A 517 7.10 -4.60 -3.20
CA ASP A 517 8.23 -4.91 -2.34
C ASP A 517 8.68 -6.38 -2.49
N GLU A 518 9.96 -6.64 -2.24
CA GLU A 518 10.53 -7.99 -2.26
C GLU A 518 9.80 -8.98 -1.34
N ARG A 519 9.19 -8.49 -0.25
CA ARG A 519 8.37 -9.33 0.64
C ARG A 519 7.18 -9.96 -0.10
N TRP A 520 6.53 -9.22 -0.99
CA TRP A 520 5.46 -9.75 -1.84
C TRP A 520 6.00 -10.79 -2.82
N THR A 521 7.09 -10.47 -3.51
CA THR A 521 7.71 -11.39 -4.48
C THR A 521 8.09 -12.73 -3.83
N ARG A 522 8.65 -12.70 -2.61
CA ARG A 522 8.94 -13.93 -1.85
C ARG A 522 7.67 -14.69 -1.47
N ALA A 523 6.65 -13.99 -0.95
CA ALA A 523 5.37 -14.61 -0.62
C ALA A 523 4.71 -15.27 -1.85
N LEU A 524 4.76 -14.62 -3.02
CA LEU A 524 4.26 -15.19 -4.28
C LEU A 524 4.99 -16.47 -4.69
N VAL A 525 6.33 -16.46 -4.65
CA VAL A 525 7.14 -17.66 -4.93
C VAL A 525 6.73 -18.78 -3.99
N ASP A 526 6.56 -18.48 -2.71
CA ASP A 526 6.12 -19.47 -1.73
C ASP A 526 4.71 -19.98 -2.03
N VAL A 527 3.76 -19.12 -2.41
CA VAL A 527 2.39 -19.49 -2.80
C VAL A 527 2.40 -20.49 -3.95
N PHE A 528 3.19 -20.26 -4.99
CA PHE A 528 3.19 -21.11 -6.19
C PHE A 528 4.11 -22.33 -6.10
N SER A 529 5.06 -22.35 -5.17
CA SER A 529 6.04 -23.45 -5.00
C SER A 529 5.48 -24.88 -4.99
N PRO A 530 4.28 -25.18 -4.44
CA PRO A 530 3.74 -26.56 -4.48
C PRO A 530 3.27 -27.00 -5.87
N PHE A 531 3.05 -26.06 -6.78
CA PHE A 531 2.47 -26.32 -8.10
C PHE A 531 3.50 -26.36 -9.23
N GLY A 532 4.66 -25.74 -9.00
CA GLY A 532 5.75 -25.66 -9.97
C GLY A 532 6.68 -24.51 -9.64
N SER A 533 7.95 -24.61 -10.05
CA SER A 533 8.89 -23.50 -9.85
C SER A 533 8.60 -22.32 -10.79
N TYR A 534 8.07 -22.61 -11.98
CA TYR A 534 7.77 -21.68 -13.07
C TYR A 534 8.93 -20.72 -13.41
N ALA A 535 10.17 -21.08 -13.07
CA ALA A 535 11.30 -20.18 -13.11
C ALA A 535 11.69 -19.80 -14.56
N LYS A 536 11.56 -20.75 -15.49
CA LYS A 536 11.86 -20.53 -16.91
C LYS A 536 10.79 -19.65 -17.56
N GLU A 537 9.54 -19.88 -17.20
CA GLU A 537 8.36 -19.12 -17.65
C GLU A 537 8.50 -17.66 -17.18
N ILE A 538 8.85 -17.45 -15.90
CA ILE A 538 9.14 -16.12 -15.34
C ILE A 538 10.32 -15.44 -16.06
N GLU A 539 11.37 -16.18 -16.42
CA GLU A 539 12.52 -15.64 -17.16
C GLU A 539 12.12 -15.17 -18.57
N VAL A 540 11.37 -15.99 -19.31
CA VAL A 540 10.81 -15.61 -20.62
C VAL A 540 9.92 -14.38 -20.51
N GLU A 541 9.05 -14.34 -19.50
CA GLU A 541 8.16 -13.22 -19.26
C GLU A 541 8.95 -11.95 -18.92
N LYS A 542 9.93 -12.00 -18.03
CA LYS A 542 10.81 -10.86 -17.72
C LYS A 542 11.57 -10.34 -18.94
N ARG A 543 12.08 -11.24 -19.79
CA ARG A 543 12.69 -10.84 -21.09
C ARG A 543 11.66 -10.11 -21.94
N SER A 544 10.47 -10.70 -22.08
CA SER A 544 9.35 -10.11 -22.83
C SER A 544 8.99 -8.70 -22.33
N TRP A 545 8.89 -8.49 -21.01
CA TRP A 545 8.54 -7.18 -20.44
C TRP A 545 9.66 -6.14 -20.62
N SER A 546 10.93 -6.58 -20.58
CA SER A 546 12.08 -5.70 -20.77
C SER A 546 12.20 -5.13 -22.20
N GLU A 547 11.60 -5.81 -23.17
CA GLU A 547 11.57 -5.41 -24.58
C GLU A 547 10.50 -4.31 -24.86
N GLY A 548 9.68 -3.92 -23.85
CA GLY A 548 8.65 -2.85 -23.91
C GLY A 548 7.44 -3.20 -24.77
N ASP A 549 6.30 -2.50 -24.72
CA ASP A 549 5.05 -2.87 -25.43
C ASP A 549 5.08 -2.62 -26.96
N GLY A 550 6.22 -2.87 -27.63
CA GLY A 550 6.32 -2.86 -29.08
C GLY A 550 5.26 -3.75 -29.73
N ALA A 551 4.40 -3.13 -30.54
CA ALA A 551 3.31 -3.73 -31.28
C ALA A 551 3.76 -4.98 -32.05
N PHE A 552 2.95 -6.03 -31.95
CA PHE A 552 2.90 -7.12 -32.93
C PHE A 552 2.00 -6.73 -34.10
#